data_AF-A0A451A493-F1
#
_entry.id   AF-A0A451A493-F1
#
_cell.length_a   1.000
_cell.length_b   1.000
_cell.length_c   1.000
_cell.angle_alpha   90.00
_cell.angle_beta   90.00
_cell.angle_gamma   90.00
#
_symmetry.space_group_name_H-M   'P 1'
#
loop_
_entity.id
_entity.type
_entity.pdbx_description
1 polymer ?
#
loop_
_entity_poly.entity_id
_entity_poly.type
_entity_poly.pdbx_seq_one_letter_code
_entity_poly.pdbx_strand_id
1 'polypeptide(L)'
;AVDEAIALFSGEDASRSREIWLVDPAPKVIDKFDTAVAQLESFMEVQGQPCTPDAVNNLKGDTARAEFINRFKEVQRHKILLDQYTDLNDEQQRRIEQRLPEDTLRGFKGMYLSTAQRLKAQKGKTGIDASDARKTIEQLEFELVLFASSVIDYDYIMGLIARYSQEKPGKETMSREQIINLLAANSNLMDERDDIIAYIDTLEAGRGLDEEIIRDGYQAFKAHKAEDELGALAERHGLARDALQAFVGDILDRMIFDGERLSELFALRELGWKACGKAEQALMEELVPFLKKQAGGREISGLAAYE
;
A
#
# COMPACT_ATOMS: atom_id res chain seq x y z
N ALA A 1 21.23 27.97 -26.79
CA ALA A 1 21.89 27.55 -25.53
C ALA A 1 22.03 26.03 -25.42
N VAL A 2 21.00 25.26 -25.01
CA VAL A 2 21.10 23.79 -24.86
C VAL A 2 21.35 23.08 -26.19
N ASP A 3 20.62 23.46 -27.24
CA ASP A 3 20.78 22.90 -28.58
C ASP A 3 22.18 23.12 -29.18
N GLU A 4 22.76 24.29 -28.94
CA GLU A 4 24.11 24.64 -29.40
C GLU A 4 25.16 23.84 -28.63
N ALA A 5 24.94 23.62 -27.33
CA ALA A 5 25.83 22.77 -26.51
C ALA A 5 25.78 21.31 -26.97
N ILE A 6 24.59 20.75 -27.22
CA ILE A 6 24.45 19.37 -27.73
C ILE A 6 25.19 19.26 -29.06
N ALA A 7 24.96 20.16 -30.03
CA ALA A 7 25.65 20.13 -31.32
C ALA A 7 27.18 20.18 -31.19
N LEU A 8 27.71 20.92 -30.21
CA LEU A 8 29.15 21.04 -29.97
C LEU A 8 29.80 19.75 -29.42
N PHE A 9 29.06 18.97 -28.63
CA PHE A 9 29.56 17.74 -27.98
C PHE A 9 29.20 16.44 -28.72
N SER A 10 28.44 16.52 -29.81
CA SER A 10 27.79 15.39 -30.48
C SER A 10 28.52 14.77 -31.68
N GLY A 11 29.62 15.36 -32.15
CA GLY A 11 30.29 14.90 -33.39
C GLY A 11 29.41 15.04 -34.65
N GLU A 12 29.71 14.30 -35.72
CA GLU A 12 29.11 14.46 -37.06
C GLU A 12 27.61 14.13 -37.18
N ASP A 13 26.99 13.54 -36.16
CA ASP A 13 25.56 13.15 -36.16
C ASP A 13 24.76 13.88 -35.07
N ALA A 14 24.47 15.16 -35.30
CA ALA A 14 23.74 16.02 -34.37
C ALA A 14 22.28 15.56 -34.13
N SER A 15 21.65 14.89 -35.10
CA SER A 15 20.29 14.36 -34.99
C SER A 15 20.23 13.14 -34.04
N ARG A 16 21.12 12.18 -34.23
CA ARG A 16 21.23 10.97 -33.38
C ARG A 16 21.63 11.33 -31.96
N SER A 17 22.47 12.35 -31.80
CA SER A 17 22.89 12.79 -30.49
C SER A 17 21.80 13.56 -29.75
N ARG A 18 20.92 14.31 -30.45
CA ARG A 18 19.71 14.86 -29.80
C ARG A 18 18.81 13.78 -29.21
N GLU A 19 18.61 12.66 -29.89
CA GLU A 19 17.80 11.54 -29.35
C GLU A 19 18.44 10.88 -28.13
N ILE A 20 19.77 10.94 -28.01
CA ILE A 20 20.51 10.38 -26.86
C ILE A 20 20.45 11.34 -25.66
N TRP A 21 20.48 12.65 -25.90
CA TRP A 21 20.63 13.67 -24.87
C TRP A 21 19.32 14.34 -24.43
N LEU A 22 18.28 14.33 -25.27
CA LEU A 22 17.00 14.96 -24.99
C LEU A 22 15.92 13.90 -24.76
N VAL A 23 15.11 14.13 -23.73
CA VAL A 23 13.86 13.39 -23.54
C VAL A 23 12.87 13.74 -24.65
N ASP A 24 12.02 12.77 -25.00
CA ASP A 24 10.96 13.00 -25.98
C ASP A 24 10.05 14.17 -25.53
N PRO A 25 9.42 14.92 -26.42
CA PRO A 25 8.44 15.93 -26.03
C PRO A 25 7.16 15.28 -25.49
N ALA A 26 6.47 15.94 -24.56
CA ALA A 26 5.26 15.41 -23.92
C ALA A 26 4.22 14.83 -24.90
N PRO A 27 3.86 15.46 -26.03
CA PRO A 27 2.92 14.86 -27.00
C PRO A 27 3.34 13.47 -27.49
N LYS A 28 4.64 13.26 -27.74
CA LYS A 28 5.16 11.97 -28.21
C LYS A 28 5.10 10.91 -27.13
N VAL A 29 5.30 11.30 -25.86
CA VAL A 29 5.14 10.38 -24.72
C VAL A 29 3.65 10.06 -24.49
N ILE A 30 2.75 11.02 -24.69
CA ILE A 30 1.29 10.77 -24.63
C ILE A 30 0.87 9.74 -25.68
N ASP A 31 1.39 9.84 -26.91
CA ASP A 31 1.08 8.84 -27.95
C ASP A 31 1.66 7.45 -27.63
N LYS A 32 2.84 7.39 -26.99
CA LYS A 32 3.40 6.13 -26.47
C LYS A 32 2.55 5.55 -25.34
N PHE A 33 2.07 6.38 -24.41
CA PHE A 33 1.16 5.98 -23.35
C PHE A 33 -0.15 5.42 -23.92
N ASP A 34 -0.76 6.13 -24.87
CA ASP A 34 -1.97 5.72 -25.57
C ASP A 34 -1.80 4.35 -26.26
N THR A 35 -0.66 4.18 -26.94
CA THR A 35 -0.29 2.90 -27.59
C THR A 35 -0.13 1.77 -26.58
N ALA A 36 0.53 2.01 -25.44
CA ALA A 36 0.70 0.99 -24.41
C ALA A 36 -0.64 0.59 -23.77
N VAL A 37 -1.54 1.54 -23.52
CA VAL A 37 -2.90 1.24 -23.04
C VAL A 37 -3.68 0.46 -24.10
N ALA A 38 -3.55 0.79 -25.38
CA ALA A 38 -4.22 0.05 -26.46
C ALA A 38 -3.74 -1.40 -26.57
N GLN A 39 -2.44 -1.64 -26.35
CA GLN A 39 -1.89 -2.99 -26.30
C GLN A 39 -2.41 -3.79 -25.10
N LEU A 40 -2.57 -3.15 -23.94
CA LEU A 40 -3.19 -3.77 -22.77
C LEU A 40 -4.66 -4.14 -23.06
N GLU A 41 -5.42 -3.24 -23.67
CA GLU A 41 -6.82 -3.45 -24.05
C GLU A 41 -6.96 -4.62 -25.03
N SER A 42 -6.18 -4.61 -26.10
CA SER A 42 -6.17 -5.68 -27.10
C SER A 42 -5.79 -7.03 -26.49
N PHE A 43 -4.81 -7.05 -25.57
CA PHE A 43 -4.45 -8.25 -24.83
C PHE A 43 -5.63 -8.78 -24.00
N MET A 44 -6.29 -7.91 -23.22
CA MET A 44 -7.44 -8.30 -22.39
C MET A 44 -8.60 -8.83 -23.25
N GLU A 45 -8.86 -8.20 -24.40
CA GLU A 45 -9.87 -8.65 -25.36
C GLU A 45 -9.56 -10.05 -25.92
N VAL A 46 -8.31 -10.32 -26.29
CA VAL A 46 -7.87 -11.66 -26.74
C VAL A 46 -8.05 -12.72 -25.64
N GLN A 47 -7.92 -12.33 -24.37
CA GLN A 47 -8.19 -13.20 -23.22
C GLN A 47 -9.69 -13.31 -22.88
N GLY A 48 -10.57 -12.65 -23.66
CA GLY A 48 -12.01 -12.64 -23.44
C GLY A 48 -12.42 -11.90 -22.17
N GLN A 49 -11.62 -10.93 -21.73
CA GLN A 49 -11.85 -10.14 -20.52
C GLN A 49 -12.02 -8.65 -20.87
N PRO A 50 -12.90 -7.91 -20.18
CA PRO A 50 -12.91 -6.46 -20.31
C PRO A 50 -11.61 -5.87 -19.77
N CYS A 51 -11.12 -4.78 -20.36
CA CYS A 51 -9.92 -4.09 -19.88
C CYS A 51 -10.21 -3.27 -18.62
N THR A 52 -10.41 -3.98 -17.51
CA THR A 52 -10.67 -3.43 -16.18
C THR A 52 -9.75 -4.12 -15.17
N PRO A 53 -9.37 -3.45 -14.07
CA PRO A 53 -8.54 -4.05 -13.03
C PRO A 53 -9.11 -5.39 -12.54
N ASP A 54 -10.39 -5.42 -12.18
CA ASP A 54 -11.05 -6.58 -11.61
C ASP A 54 -10.97 -7.82 -12.53
N ALA A 55 -11.10 -7.62 -13.85
CA ALA A 55 -11.06 -8.70 -14.82
C ALA A 55 -9.66 -9.33 -15.00
N VAL A 56 -8.60 -8.70 -14.51
CA VAL A 56 -7.25 -9.31 -14.48
C VAL A 56 -7.24 -10.59 -13.64
N ASN A 57 -8.11 -10.69 -12.63
CA ASN A 57 -8.27 -11.89 -11.80
C ASN A 57 -8.72 -13.11 -12.62
N ASN A 58 -9.49 -12.86 -13.67
CA ASN A 58 -10.07 -13.89 -14.52
C ASN A 58 -9.12 -14.39 -15.61
N LEU A 59 -7.90 -13.84 -15.69
CA LEU A 59 -6.85 -14.33 -16.60
C LEU A 59 -6.48 -15.77 -16.25
N LYS A 60 -6.56 -16.65 -17.27
CA LYS A 60 -6.36 -18.09 -17.13
C LYS A 60 -4.91 -18.48 -17.40
N GLY A 61 -4.28 -19.07 -16.38
CA GLY A 61 -2.91 -19.59 -16.48
C GLY A 61 -1.84 -18.51 -16.33
N ASP A 62 -0.63 -18.97 -15.99
CA ASP A 62 0.44 -18.06 -15.59
C ASP A 62 1.11 -17.35 -16.77
N THR A 63 1.01 -17.91 -17.99
CA THR A 63 1.43 -17.22 -19.22
C THR A 63 0.63 -15.94 -19.47
N ALA A 64 -0.71 -15.99 -19.36
CA ALA A 64 -1.54 -14.80 -19.52
C ALA A 64 -1.27 -13.76 -18.43
N ARG A 65 -1.02 -14.20 -17.19
CA ARG A 65 -0.67 -13.31 -16.08
C ARG A 65 0.70 -12.67 -16.26
N ALA A 66 1.69 -13.42 -16.75
CA ALA A 66 3.00 -12.88 -17.09
C ALA A 66 2.91 -11.86 -18.22
N GLU A 67 2.07 -12.11 -19.22
CA GLU A 67 1.84 -11.16 -20.31
C GLU A 67 1.16 -9.88 -19.80
N PHE A 68 0.18 -9.98 -18.89
CA PHE A 68 -0.39 -8.80 -18.21
C PHE A 68 0.69 -7.96 -17.52
N ILE A 69 1.61 -8.60 -16.77
CA ILE A 69 2.76 -7.92 -16.14
C ILE A 69 3.59 -7.18 -17.20
N ASN A 70 3.93 -7.83 -18.31
CA ASN A 70 4.71 -7.21 -19.40
C ASN A 70 3.99 -6.04 -20.08
N ARG A 71 2.66 -6.10 -20.24
CA ARG A 71 1.90 -5.01 -20.87
C ARG A 71 1.74 -3.83 -19.92
N PHE A 72 1.35 -4.10 -18.67
CA PHE A 72 1.04 -3.02 -17.74
C PHE A 72 2.30 -2.29 -17.24
N LYS A 73 3.47 -2.94 -17.18
CA LYS A 73 4.72 -2.24 -16.84
C LYS A 73 5.06 -1.14 -17.85
N GLU A 74 4.76 -1.32 -19.14
CA GLU A 74 4.98 -0.30 -20.17
C GLU A 74 4.03 0.89 -20.00
N VAL A 75 2.76 0.63 -19.69
CA VAL A 75 1.78 1.67 -19.33
C VAL A 75 2.29 2.49 -18.16
N GLN A 76 2.73 1.82 -17.08
CA GLN A 76 3.25 2.48 -15.90
C GLN A 76 4.53 3.29 -16.20
N ARG A 77 5.45 2.76 -17.02
CA ARG A 77 6.68 3.46 -17.40
C ARG A 77 6.38 4.78 -18.10
N HIS A 78 5.45 4.77 -19.06
CA HIS A 78 5.05 5.99 -19.75
C HIS A 78 4.31 6.96 -18.84
N LYS A 79 3.48 6.46 -17.91
CA LYS A 79 2.84 7.33 -16.90
C LYS A 79 3.86 8.03 -16.01
N ILE A 80 4.87 7.31 -15.49
CA ILE A 80 5.93 7.92 -14.66
C ILE A 80 6.68 8.98 -15.44
N LEU A 81 6.98 8.72 -16.72
CA LEU A 81 7.64 9.71 -17.58
C LEU A 81 6.75 10.95 -17.78
N LEU A 82 5.44 10.76 -18.00
CA LEU A 82 4.49 11.88 -18.11
C LEU A 82 4.41 12.72 -16.82
N ASP A 83 4.50 12.08 -15.66
CA ASP A 83 4.47 12.75 -14.35
C ASP A 83 5.71 13.62 -14.09
N GLN A 84 6.77 13.47 -14.89
CA GLN A 84 7.97 14.33 -14.82
C GLN A 84 7.85 15.63 -15.62
N TYR A 85 6.85 15.75 -16.51
CA TYR A 85 6.63 16.99 -17.27
C TYR A 85 5.88 17.99 -16.41
N THR A 86 6.48 19.16 -16.19
CA THR A 86 5.88 20.26 -15.43
C THR A 86 5.08 21.23 -16.32
N ASP A 87 5.16 21.07 -17.64
CA ASP A 87 4.63 21.97 -18.66
C ASP A 87 3.45 21.37 -19.45
N LEU A 88 2.82 20.31 -18.95
CA LEU A 88 1.60 19.74 -19.54
C LEU A 88 0.45 20.75 -19.49
N ASN A 89 -0.12 21.07 -20.65
CA ASN A 89 -1.30 21.91 -20.73
C ASN A 89 -2.59 21.14 -20.37
N ASP A 90 -3.67 21.88 -20.10
CA ASP A 90 -4.96 21.31 -19.69
C ASP A 90 -5.51 20.25 -20.66
N GLU A 91 -5.30 20.43 -21.97
CA GLU A 91 -5.78 19.49 -22.98
C GLU A 91 -5.00 18.18 -22.94
N GLN A 92 -3.68 18.26 -22.78
CA GLN A 92 -2.82 17.09 -22.59
C GLN A 92 -3.17 16.34 -21.31
N GLN A 93 -3.39 17.05 -20.20
CA GLN A 93 -3.80 16.44 -18.94
C GLN A 93 -5.16 15.72 -19.08
N ARG A 94 -6.14 16.35 -19.73
CA ARG A 94 -7.44 15.72 -20.01
C ARG A 94 -7.31 14.49 -20.91
N ARG A 95 -6.44 14.53 -21.93
CA ARG A 95 -6.22 13.37 -22.81
C ARG A 95 -5.63 12.19 -22.02
N ILE A 96 -4.70 12.45 -21.11
CA ILE A 96 -4.13 11.40 -20.24
C ILE A 96 -5.22 10.83 -19.32
N GLU A 97 -5.97 11.70 -18.63
CA GLU A 97 -7.03 11.28 -17.69
C GLU A 97 -8.16 10.50 -18.39
N GLN A 98 -8.58 10.93 -19.59
CA GLN A 98 -9.59 10.21 -20.37
C GLN A 98 -9.07 8.87 -20.88
N ARG A 99 -7.78 8.77 -21.20
CA ARG A 99 -7.21 7.55 -21.77
C ARG A 99 -7.15 6.42 -20.76
N LEU A 100 -6.72 6.73 -19.54
CA LEU A 100 -6.70 5.82 -18.42
C LEU A 100 -6.86 6.63 -17.13
N PRO A 101 -8.09 6.71 -16.59
CA PRO A 101 -8.36 7.47 -15.37
C PRO A 101 -7.49 7.04 -14.21
N GLU A 102 -7.11 7.98 -13.34
CA GLU A 102 -6.15 7.73 -12.26
C GLU A 102 -6.63 6.60 -11.33
N ASP A 103 -7.94 6.50 -11.04
CA ASP A 103 -8.50 5.41 -10.24
C ASP A 103 -8.38 4.04 -10.91
N THR A 104 -8.56 3.99 -12.23
CA THR A 104 -8.39 2.75 -13.01
C THR A 104 -6.92 2.35 -13.05
N LEU A 105 -6.01 3.31 -13.21
CA LEU A 105 -4.57 3.10 -13.14
C LEU A 105 -4.17 2.53 -11.76
N ARG A 106 -4.69 3.09 -10.65
CA ARG A 106 -4.49 2.57 -9.29
C ARG A 106 -4.96 1.13 -9.14
N GLY A 107 -6.12 0.80 -9.71
CA GLY A 107 -6.59 -0.59 -9.77
C GLY A 107 -5.63 -1.53 -10.47
N PHE A 108 -5.17 -1.17 -11.66
CA PHE A 108 -4.20 -2.00 -12.37
C PHE A 108 -2.85 -2.11 -11.64
N LYS A 109 -2.38 -1.05 -10.96
CA LYS A 109 -1.19 -1.10 -10.08
C LYS A 109 -1.39 -2.15 -8.99
N GLY A 110 -2.56 -2.20 -8.37
CA GLY A 110 -2.84 -3.21 -7.36
C GLY A 110 -2.86 -4.62 -7.91
N MET A 111 -3.49 -4.81 -9.07
CA MET A 111 -3.51 -6.09 -9.78
C MET A 111 -2.13 -6.56 -10.24
N TYR A 112 -1.27 -5.61 -10.61
CA TYR A 112 0.12 -5.87 -10.96
C TYR A 112 0.88 -6.43 -9.76
N LEU A 113 0.80 -5.74 -8.63
CA LEU A 113 1.51 -6.13 -7.41
C LEU A 113 1.06 -7.50 -6.91
N SER A 114 -0.24 -7.75 -6.83
CA SER A 114 -0.78 -9.04 -6.38
C SER A 114 -0.41 -10.18 -7.36
N THR A 115 -0.50 -9.93 -8.66
CA THR A 115 -0.11 -10.91 -9.69
C THR A 115 1.38 -11.20 -9.65
N ALA A 116 2.21 -10.16 -9.50
CA ALA A 116 3.66 -10.29 -9.39
C ALA A 116 4.06 -11.11 -8.18
N GLN A 117 3.45 -10.87 -7.02
CA GLN A 117 3.67 -11.66 -5.81
C GLN A 117 3.29 -13.13 -6.00
N ARG A 118 2.12 -13.40 -6.59
CA ARG A 118 1.68 -14.79 -6.87
C ARG A 118 2.68 -15.51 -7.77
N LEU A 119 3.11 -14.89 -8.87
CA LEU A 119 4.07 -15.50 -9.80
C LEU A 119 5.45 -15.67 -9.16
N LYS A 120 5.89 -14.73 -8.30
CA LYS A 120 7.13 -14.87 -7.51
C LYS A 120 7.06 -16.04 -6.53
N ALA A 121 5.93 -16.25 -5.85
CA ALA A 121 5.75 -17.37 -4.92
C ALA A 121 5.75 -18.75 -5.63
N GLN A 122 5.54 -18.77 -6.95
CA GLN A 122 5.67 -19.96 -7.79
C GLN A 122 7.11 -20.15 -8.33
N LYS A 123 7.92 -19.09 -8.42
CA LYS A 123 9.36 -19.22 -8.72
C LYS A 123 10.02 -20.07 -7.62
N GLY A 124 10.64 -21.18 -8.01
CA GLY A 124 11.42 -22.04 -7.11
C GLY A 124 10.70 -23.25 -6.48
N LYS A 125 9.38 -23.44 -6.68
CA LYS A 125 8.67 -24.65 -6.19
C LYS A 125 8.96 -25.88 -7.06
N THR A 126 10.02 -26.62 -6.77
CA THR A 126 10.45 -27.83 -7.50
C THR A 126 9.39 -28.93 -7.52
N GLY A 127 8.73 -29.08 -8.66
CA GLY A 127 7.77 -30.14 -8.96
C GLY A 127 7.74 -30.32 -10.47
N ILE A 128 7.87 -31.58 -10.90
CA ILE A 128 8.11 -32.04 -12.27
C ILE A 128 6.97 -31.57 -13.18
N ASP A 129 7.16 -30.42 -13.81
CA ASP A 129 6.63 -30.08 -15.13
C ASP A 129 7.31 -28.80 -15.60
N ALA A 130 8.17 -28.96 -16.60
CA ALA A 130 8.78 -27.87 -17.35
C ALA A 130 7.76 -27.32 -18.35
N SER A 131 6.66 -26.76 -17.82
CA SER A 131 5.67 -26.05 -18.64
C SER A 131 6.29 -24.78 -19.23
N ASP A 132 5.91 -24.42 -20.46
CA ASP A 132 6.32 -23.15 -21.09
C ASP A 132 5.99 -21.94 -20.23
N ALA A 133 4.91 -22.01 -19.43
CA ALA A 133 4.56 -20.99 -18.45
C ALA A 133 5.69 -20.73 -17.43
N ARG A 134 6.45 -21.77 -17.07
CA ARG A 134 7.54 -21.66 -16.09
C ARG A 134 8.74 -20.92 -16.65
N LYS A 135 9.10 -21.17 -17.91
CA LYS A 135 10.13 -20.42 -18.63
C LYS A 135 9.74 -18.95 -18.77
N THR A 136 8.46 -18.68 -19.10
CA THR A 136 7.92 -17.32 -19.15
C THR A 136 8.04 -16.62 -17.80
N ILE A 137 7.69 -17.29 -16.70
CA ILE A 137 7.82 -16.73 -15.36
C ILE A 137 9.29 -16.47 -15.01
N GLU A 138 10.19 -17.43 -15.24
CA GLU A 138 11.62 -17.30 -14.92
C GLU A 138 12.26 -16.07 -15.58
N GLN A 139 11.94 -15.85 -16.86
CA GLN A 139 12.39 -14.71 -17.65
C GLN A 139 11.65 -13.40 -17.35
N LEU A 140 10.54 -13.46 -16.61
CA LEU A 140 9.74 -12.28 -16.30
C LEU A 140 10.49 -11.32 -15.37
N GLU A 141 10.67 -10.10 -15.84
CA GLU A 141 11.18 -8.96 -15.09
C GLU A 141 10.02 -8.17 -14.47
N PHE A 142 9.90 -8.24 -13.14
CA PHE A 142 8.77 -7.64 -12.42
C PHE A 142 8.90 -6.13 -12.16
N GLU A 143 10.05 -5.51 -12.39
CA GLU A 143 10.28 -4.05 -12.28
C GLU A 143 9.50 -3.34 -11.15
N LEU A 144 9.46 -3.93 -9.94
CA LEU A 144 8.62 -3.43 -8.82
C LEU A 144 8.97 -1.99 -8.42
N VAL A 145 10.19 -1.53 -8.75
CA VAL A 145 10.64 -0.16 -8.53
C VAL A 145 9.77 0.88 -9.26
N LEU A 146 9.14 0.53 -10.39
CA LEU A 146 8.18 1.41 -11.09
C LEU A 146 6.92 1.70 -10.25
N PHE A 147 6.70 0.92 -9.20
CA PHE A 147 5.53 1.01 -8.34
C PHE A 147 5.89 1.44 -6.91
N ALA A 148 7.17 1.67 -6.62
CA ALA A 148 7.65 2.03 -5.29
C ALA A 148 7.23 3.44 -4.84
N SER A 149 6.97 4.35 -5.78
CA SER A 149 6.49 5.71 -5.49
C SER A 149 4.98 5.84 -5.48
N SER A 150 4.25 4.90 -6.07
CA SER A 150 2.79 4.89 -6.04
C SER A 150 2.32 4.37 -4.69
N VAL A 151 2.20 5.28 -3.72
CA VAL A 151 1.46 5.03 -2.48
C VAL A 151 0.09 4.53 -2.89
N ILE A 152 -0.24 3.27 -2.58
CA ILE A 152 -1.65 2.91 -2.54
C ILE A 152 -2.20 3.60 -1.30
N ASP A 153 -2.92 4.69 -1.55
CA ASP A 153 -3.44 5.56 -0.50
C ASP A 153 -4.45 4.78 0.35
N TYR A 154 -4.52 5.15 1.63
CA TYR A 154 -5.47 4.64 2.59
C TYR A 154 -6.90 4.72 2.04
N ASP A 155 -7.27 5.82 1.39
CA ASP A 155 -8.59 6.01 0.78
C ASP A 155 -8.87 5.00 -0.32
N TYR A 156 -7.86 4.64 -1.11
CA TYR A 156 -8.03 3.64 -2.16
C TYR A 156 -8.27 2.24 -1.57
N ILE A 157 -7.57 1.87 -0.49
CA ILE A 157 -7.82 0.61 0.24
C ILE A 157 -9.24 0.61 0.82
N MET A 158 -9.67 1.71 1.45
CA MET A 158 -11.03 1.80 2.00
C MET A 158 -12.09 1.70 0.91
N GLY A 159 -11.88 2.34 -0.24
CA GLY A 159 -12.74 2.20 -1.41
C GLY A 159 -12.83 0.77 -1.94
N LEU A 160 -11.72 0.02 -1.95
CA LEU A 160 -11.73 -1.41 -2.31
C LEU A 160 -12.51 -2.27 -1.31
N ILE A 161 -12.35 -2.02 -0.01
CA ILE A 161 -13.09 -2.72 1.05
C ILE A 161 -14.59 -2.42 0.93
N ALA A 162 -14.97 -1.18 0.64
CA ALA A 162 -16.36 -0.80 0.42
C ALA A 162 -16.97 -1.52 -0.78
N ARG A 163 -16.26 -1.59 -1.92
CA ARG A 163 -16.71 -2.37 -3.09
C ARG A 163 -16.91 -3.84 -2.76
N TYR A 164 -15.96 -4.45 -2.04
CA TYR A 164 -16.10 -5.83 -1.55
C TYR A 164 -17.37 -6.03 -0.68
N SER A 165 -17.67 -5.09 0.21
CA SER A 165 -18.88 -5.12 1.04
C SER A 165 -20.16 -4.97 0.22
N GLN A 166 -20.13 -4.27 -0.92
CA GLN A 166 -21.30 -4.01 -1.77
C GLN A 166 -21.65 -5.15 -2.72
N GLU A 167 -20.74 -6.09 -2.95
CA GLU A 167 -20.90 -7.11 -3.97
C GLU A 167 -21.81 -8.27 -3.53
N LYS A 168 -22.70 -8.69 -4.44
CA LYS A 168 -23.52 -9.89 -4.27
C LYS A 168 -22.64 -11.13 -4.49
N PRO A 169 -22.79 -12.19 -3.68
CA PRO A 169 -22.03 -13.42 -3.85
C PRO A 169 -22.19 -13.97 -5.28
N GLY A 170 -21.07 -14.17 -5.98
CA GLY A 170 -21.01 -14.82 -7.31
C GLY A 170 -20.54 -13.97 -8.49
N LYS A 171 -20.21 -12.68 -8.31
CA LYS A 171 -19.43 -11.90 -9.27
C LYS A 171 -18.02 -11.67 -8.72
N GLU A 172 -17.02 -12.29 -9.33
CA GLU A 172 -15.61 -12.15 -8.93
C GLU A 172 -15.05 -10.84 -9.49
N THR A 173 -15.13 -9.75 -8.72
CA THR A 173 -14.48 -8.47 -9.08
C THR A 173 -13.28 -8.19 -8.16
N MET A 174 -13.38 -8.43 -6.84
CA MET A 174 -12.20 -8.65 -5.99
C MET A 174 -12.48 -9.56 -4.78
N SER A 175 -11.61 -10.54 -4.53
CA SER A 175 -11.70 -11.40 -3.34
C SER A 175 -11.03 -10.77 -2.13
N ARG A 176 -11.48 -11.14 -0.92
CA ARG A 176 -10.83 -10.79 0.34
C ARG A 176 -9.32 -11.03 0.30
N GLU A 177 -8.90 -12.18 -0.22
CA GLU A 177 -7.47 -12.53 -0.36
C GLU A 177 -6.70 -11.56 -1.25
N GLN A 178 -7.34 -10.98 -2.26
CA GLN A 178 -6.70 -10.02 -3.17
C GLN A 178 -6.47 -8.67 -2.50
N ILE A 179 -7.40 -8.19 -1.68
CA ILE A 179 -7.20 -7.00 -0.85
C ILE A 179 -6.05 -7.25 0.14
N ILE A 180 -5.99 -8.43 0.75
CA ILE A 180 -4.90 -8.82 1.66
C ILE A 180 -3.55 -8.86 0.93
N ASN A 181 -3.50 -9.45 -0.26
CA ASN A 181 -2.27 -9.50 -1.07
C ASN A 181 -1.83 -8.10 -1.52
N LEU A 182 -2.79 -7.23 -1.84
CA LEU A 182 -2.52 -5.84 -2.18
C LEU A 182 -1.87 -5.08 -1.01
N LEU A 183 -2.43 -5.24 0.19
CA LEU A 183 -1.87 -4.70 1.43
C LEU A 183 -0.48 -5.27 1.69
N ALA A 184 -0.30 -6.58 1.51
CA ALA A 184 0.99 -7.24 1.70
C ALA A 184 2.07 -6.78 0.69
N ALA A 185 1.67 -6.24 -0.46
CA ALA A 185 2.58 -5.71 -1.47
C ALA A 185 2.99 -4.26 -1.24
N ASN A 186 2.32 -3.54 -0.33
CA ASN A 186 2.60 -2.14 -0.03
C ASN A 186 3.39 -2.00 1.27
N SER A 187 4.60 -1.45 1.17
CA SER A 187 5.46 -1.17 2.32
C SER A 187 4.87 -0.11 3.26
N ASN A 188 4.08 0.83 2.72
CA ASN A 188 3.66 2.04 3.43
C ASN A 188 2.56 1.77 4.47
N LEU A 189 1.94 0.60 4.44
CA LEU A 189 0.91 0.17 5.39
C LEU A 189 1.36 -1.04 6.23
N MET A 190 2.66 -1.34 6.30
CA MET A 190 3.15 -2.53 7.02
C MET A 190 2.73 -2.54 8.50
N ASP A 191 2.73 -1.39 9.16
CA ASP A 191 2.36 -1.28 10.59
C ASP A 191 0.85 -1.41 10.82
N GLU A 192 0.02 -0.98 9.86
CA GLU A 192 -1.45 -1.06 9.94
C GLU A 192 -2.02 -2.33 9.29
N ARG A 193 -1.19 -3.09 8.55
CA ARG A 193 -1.62 -4.23 7.75
C ARG A 193 -2.44 -5.23 8.56
N ASP A 194 -1.94 -5.63 9.71
CA ASP A 194 -2.59 -6.66 10.53
C ASP A 194 -3.93 -6.17 11.08
N ASP A 195 -4.06 -4.87 11.37
CA ASP A 195 -5.31 -4.27 11.82
C ASP A 195 -6.33 -4.20 10.68
N ILE A 196 -5.91 -3.80 9.46
CA ILE A 196 -6.78 -3.78 8.29
C ILE A 196 -7.24 -5.20 7.93
N ILE A 197 -6.34 -6.19 7.94
CA ILE A 197 -6.69 -7.60 7.66
C ILE A 197 -7.73 -8.11 8.68
N ALA A 198 -7.47 -7.87 9.97
CA ALA A 198 -8.37 -8.27 11.05
C ALA A 198 -9.73 -7.57 10.92
N TYR A 199 -9.76 -6.30 10.53
CA TYR A 199 -11.01 -5.60 10.27
C TYR A 199 -11.76 -6.19 9.08
N ILE A 200 -11.08 -6.47 7.95
CA ILE A 200 -11.69 -7.13 6.79
C ILE A 200 -12.25 -8.52 7.17
N ASP A 201 -11.62 -9.25 8.10
CA ASP A 201 -12.16 -10.52 8.63
C ASP A 201 -13.52 -10.34 9.34
N THR A 202 -13.81 -9.17 9.90
CA THR A 202 -15.10 -8.87 10.55
C THR A 202 -16.20 -8.47 9.57
N LEU A 203 -15.84 -8.13 8.33
CA LEU A 203 -16.78 -7.64 7.33
C LEU A 203 -17.47 -8.80 6.61
N GLU A 204 -18.79 -8.78 6.61
CA GLU A 204 -19.60 -9.69 5.81
C GLU A 204 -19.77 -9.16 4.39
N ALA A 205 -19.45 -9.97 3.38
CA ALA A 205 -19.68 -9.64 1.98
C ALA A 205 -21.18 -9.42 1.68
N GLY A 206 -21.50 -8.42 0.88
CA GLY A 206 -22.86 -8.13 0.41
C GLY A 206 -23.74 -7.31 1.36
N ARG A 207 -23.18 -6.71 2.42
CA ARG A 207 -23.91 -5.77 3.30
C ARG A 207 -24.13 -4.38 2.70
N GLY A 208 -23.45 -4.03 1.61
CA GLY A 208 -23.70 -2.76 0.94
C GLY A 208 -23.10 -1.56 1.67
N LEU A 209 -22.05 -1.74 2.47
CA LEU A 209 -21.48 -0.63 3.25
C LEU A 209 -20.80 0.37 2.30
N ASP A 210 -21.07 1.66 2.51
CA ASP A 210 -20.35 2.72 1.82
C ASP A 210 -18.94 2.92 2.43
N GLU A 211 -18.10 3.68 1.73
CA GLU A 211 -16.72 3.92 2.16
C GLU A 211 -16.63 4.66 3.49
N GLU A 212 -17.57 5.57 3.77
CA GLU A 212 -17.62 6.34 5.01
C GLU A 212 -17.90 5.44 6.21
N ILE A 213 -18.90 4.56 6.10
CA ILE A 213 -19.23 3.55 7.11
C ILE A 213 -18.07 2.57 7.30
N ILE A 214 -17.41 2.14 6.23
CA ILE A 214 -16.22 1.27 6.33
C ILE A 214 -15.10 1.98 7.08
N ARG A 215 -14.85 3.27 6.80
CA ARG A 215 -13.82 4.08 7.46
C ARG A 215 -14.14 4.28 8.94
N ASP A 216 -15.35 4.68 9.27
CA ASP A 216 -15.79 4.90 10.65
C ASP A 216 -15.78 3.58 11.45
N GLY A 217 -16.24 2.50 10.83
CA GLY A 217 -16.17 1.16 11.41
C GLY A 217 -14.73 0.70 11.67
N TYR A 218 -13.78 1.03 10.79
CA TYR A 218 -12.37 0.72 11.02
C TYR A 218 -11.78 1.52 12.16
N GLN A 219 -12.11 2.82 12.28
CA GLN A 219 -11.66 3.63 13.41
C GLN A 219 -12.23 3.11 14.73
N ALA A 220 -13.52 2.76 14.76
CA ALA A 220 -14.15 2.13 15.92
C ALA A 220 -13.49 0.79 16.26
N PHE A 221 -13.20 -0.05 15.26
CA PHE A 221 -12.49 -1.31 15.43
C PHE A 221 -11.10 -1.11 16.05
N LYS A 222 -10.32 -0.15 15.56
CA LYS A 222 -9.00 0.19 16.14
C LYS A 222 -9.12 0.68 17.58
N ALA A 223 -10.09 1.55 17.88
CA ALA A 223 -10.32 2.04 19.23
C ALA A 223 -10.66 0.90 20.19
N HIS A 224 -11.58 0.01 19.79
CA HIS A 224 -11.98 -1.13 20.61
C HIS A 224 -10.81 -2.10 20.85
N LYS A 225 -10.01 -2.39 19.81
CA LYS A 225 -8.81 -3.21 19.92
C LYS A 225 -7.78 -2.59 20.87
N ALA A 226 -7.58 -1.27 20.80
CA ALA A 226 -6.68 -0.55 21.69
C ALA A 226 -7.15 -0.58 23.15
N GLU A 227 -8.46 -0.44 23.39
CA GLU A 227 -9.05 -0.57 24.72
C GLU A 227 -8.90 -1.98 25.31
N ASP A 228 -9.09 -3.03 24.48
CA ASP A 228 -8.91 -4.43 24.89
C ASP A 228 -7.44 -4.74 25.22
N GLU A 229 -6.50 -4.24 24.41
CA GLU A 229 -5.06 -4.38 24.64
C GLU A 229 -4.61 -3.66 25.92
N LEU A 230 -5.10 -2.44 26.17
CA LEU A 230 -4.86 -1.71 27.42
C LEU A 230 -5.48 -2.42 28.63
N GLY A 231 -6.67 -3.00 28.48
CA GLY A 231 -7.30 -3.81 29.51
C GLY A 231 -6.42 -5.01 29.90
N ALA A 232 -5.94 -5.76 28.91
CA ALA A 232 -5.04 -6.89 29.12
C ALA A 232 -3.69 -6.46 29.72
N LEU A 233 -3.17 -5.28 29.35
CA LEU A 233 -1.97 -4.72 29.95
C LEU A 233 -2.19 -4.35 31.43
N ALA A 234 -3.32 -3.69 31.74
CA ALA A 234 -3.68 -3.35 33.11
C ALA A 234 -3.80 -4.61 33.99
N GLU A 235 -4.45 -5.67 33.50
CA GLU A 235 -4.57 -6.94 34.21
C GLU A 235 -3.21 -7.61 34.48
N ARG A 236 -2.34 -7.70 33.46
CA ARG A 236 -1.01 -8.31 33.59
C ARG A 236 -0.12 -7.58 34.60
N HIS A 237 -0.22 -6.25 34.65
CA HIS A 237 0.58 -5.42 35.55
C HIS A 237 -0.10 -5.15 36.89
N GLY A 238 -1.33 -5.60 37.10
CA GLY A 238 -2.11 -5.41 38.33
C GLY A 238 -2.44 -3.94 38.58
N LEU A 239 -2.79 -3.21 37.52
CA LEU A 239 -3.17 -1.79 37.54
C LEU A 239 -4.69 -1.66 37.37
N ALA A 240 -5.26 -0.58 37.89
CA ALA A 240 -6.64 -0.22 37.60
C ALA A 240 -6.74 0.21 36.12
N ARG A 241 -7.68 -0.40 35.38
CA ARG A 241 -7.91 -0.11 33.95
C ARG A 241 -8.07 1.38 33.69
N ASP A 242 -8.94 2.04 34.45
CA ASP A 242 -9.25 3.47 34.29
C ASP A 242 -8.02 4.35 34.52
N ALA A 243 -7.16 3.98 35.47
CA ALA A 243 -5.94 4.74 35.79
C ALA A 243 -4.92 4.63 34.64
N LEU A 244 -4.70 3.41 34.12
CA LEU A 244 -3.80 3.20 32.98
C LEU A 244 -4.34 3.87 31.71
N GLN A 245 -5.66 3.80 31.47
CA GLN A 245 -6.30 4.46 30.34
C GLN A 245 -6.16 5.98 30.41
N ALA A 246 -6.38 6.59 31.58
CA ALA A 246 -6.19 8.03 31.77
C ALA A 246 -4.74 8.45 31.54
N PHE A 247 -3.78 7.68 32.09
CA PHE A 247 -2.35 7.94 31.88
C PHE A 247 -1.97 7.90 30.40
N VAL A 248 -2.42 6.88 29.67
CA VAL A 248 -2.16 6.74 28.24
C VAL A 248 -2.85 7.84 27.43
N GLY A 249 -4.11 8.16 27.74
CA GLY A 249 -4.84 9.25 27.10
C GLY A 249 -4.11 10.59 27.25
N ASP A 250 -3.66 10.91 28.45
CA ASP A 250 -2.91 12.14 28.72
C ASP A 250 -1.59 12.23 27.95
N ILE A 251 -0.92 11.09 27.73
CA ILE A 251 0.30 11.01 26.89
C ILE A 251 -0.05 11.28 25.44
N LEU A 252 -1.09 10.63 24.90
CA LEU A 252 -1.46 10.74 23.48
C LEU A 252 -2.08 12.09 23.12
N ASP A 253 -2.77 12.73 24.08
CA ASP A 253 -3.34 14.06 23.91
C ASP A 253 -2.26 15.14 23.85
N ARG A 254 -1.22 15.01 24.68
CA ARG A 254 -0.14 16.01 24.80
C ARG A 254 1.10 15.67 24.00
N MET A 255 1.22 14.43 23.52
CA MET A 255 2.42 13.85 22.93
C MET A 255 3.66 13.97 23.84
N ILE A 256 3.45 13.87 25.16
CA ILE A 256 4.49 14.03 26.18
C ILE A 256 4.33 12.91 27.21
N PHE A 257 5.39 12.13 27.40
CA PHE A 257 5.51 11.17 28.49
C PHE A 257 5.94 11.85 29.79
N ASP A 258 5.24 11.52 30.88
CA ASP A 258 5.46 12.07 32.21
C ASP A 258 5.83 10.95 33.20
N GLY A 259 7.09 10.91 33.61
CA GLY A 259 7.62 9.89 34.53
C GLY A 259 7.10 10.02 35.97
N GLU A 260 6.66 11.21 36.38
CA GLU A 260 6.04 11.39 37.71
C GLU A 260 4.69 10.68 37.74
N ARG A 261 3.89 10.83 36.67
CA ARG A 261 2.59 10.16 36.54
C ARG A 261 2.70 8.65 36.39
N LEU A 262 3.79 8.18 35.78
CA LEU A 262 4.12 6.74 35.80
C LEU A 262 4.35 6.24 37.24
N SER A 263 5.09 7.01 38.05
CA SER A 263 5.34 6.66 39.46
C SER A 263 4.02 6.66 40.27
N GLU A 264 3.12 7.61 40.00
CA GLU A 264 1.80 7.70 40.64
C GLU A 264 0.91 6.48 40.36
N LEU A 265 0.98 5.88 39.16
CA LEU A 265 0.23 4.66 38.83
C LEU A 265 0.51 3.50 39.78
N PHE A 266 1.74 3.41 40.31
CA PHE A 266 2.17 2.35 41.20
C PHE A 266 2.12 2.73 42.69
N ALA A 267 1.91 4.02 43.02
CA ALA A 267 1.91 4.50 44.40
C ALA A 267 0.87 3.81 45.29
N LEU A 268 -0.27 3.42 44.72
CA LEU A 268 -1.35 2.70 45.41
C LEU A 268 -1.00 1.26 45.81
N ARG A 269 0.09 0.69 45.27
CA ARG A 269 0.44 -0.73 45.47
C ARG A 269 1.38 -0.98 46.65
N GLU A 270 1.74 0.06 47.41
CA GLU A 270 2.64 0.01 48.58
C GLU A 270 3.94 -0.78 48.32
N LEU A 271 4.44 -0.75 47.09
CA LEU A 271 5.67 -1.44 46.70
C LEU A 271 6.89 -0.70 47.26
N GLY A 272 7.89 -1.43 47.74
CA GLY A 272 9.18 -0.83 48.08
C GLY A 272 9.86 -0.25 46.83
N TRP A 273 10.66 0.82 46.99
CA TRP A 273 11.25 1.60 45.87
C TRP A 273 11.91 0.74 44.77
N LYS A 274 12.62 -0.33 45.14
CA LYS A 274 13.28 -1.24 44.20
C LYS A 274 12.30 -2.14 43.42
N ALA A 275 11.18 -2.49 44.04
CA ALA A 275 10.11 -3.27 43.40
C ALA A 275 9.25 -2.38 42.49
N CYS A 276 9.01 -1.12 42.89
CA CYS A 276 8.31 -0.12 42.08
C CYS A 276 9.03 0.13 40.75
N GLY A 277 10.33 0.47 40.79
CA GLY A 277 11.09 0.72 39.55
C GLY A 277 11.18 -0.49 38.61
N LYS A 278 11.14 -1.73 39.14
CA LYS A 278 11.05 -2.93 38.30
C LYS A 278 9.69 -3.09 37.63
N ALA A 279 8.61 -2.77 38.34
CA ALA A 279 7.26 -2.85 37.81
C ALA A 279 7.01 -1.76 36.76
N GLU A 280 7.51 -0.55 36.98
CA GLU A 280 7.50 0.54 36.01
C GLU A 280 8.24 0.16 34.73
N GLN A 281 9.47 -0.37 34.85
CA GLN A 281 10.23 -0.83 33.69
C GLN A 281 9.48 -1.91 32.91
N ALA A 282 8.92 -2.91 33.60
CA ALA A 282 8.18 -3.98 32.96
C ALA A 282 6.91 -3.49 32.25
N LEU A 283 6.21 -2.49 32.81
CA LEU A 283 5.08 -1.86 32.13
C LEU A 283 5.55 -1.14 30.87
N MET A 284 6.62 -0.36 30.96
CA MET A 284 7.12 0.45 29.85
C MET A 284 7.65 -0.40 28.68
N GLU A 285 8.27 -1.55 28.95
CA GLU A 285 8.69 -2.50 27.91
C GLU A 285 7.52 -2.93 26.99
N GLU A 286 6.31 -3.03 27.52
CA GLU A 286 5.11 -3.38 26.75
C GLU A 286 4.32 -2.14 26.29
N LEU A 287 4.34 -1.07 27.07
CA LEU A 287 3.57 0.15 26.80
C LEU A 287 4.21 1.02 25.71
N VAL A 288 5.54 1.03 25.58
CA VAL A 288 6.25 1.82 24.55
C VAL A 288 5.83 1.42 23.12
N PRO A 289 5.84 0.12 22.73
CA PRO A 289 5.33 -0.29 21.42
C PRO A 289 3.88 0.11 21.18
N PHE A 290 3.03 -0.05 22.20
CA PHE A 290 1.62 0.35 22.15
C PHE A 290 1.46 1.86 21.89
N LEU A 291 2.16 2.70 22.66
CA LEU A 291 2.13 4.15 22.52
C LEU A 291 2.63 4.59 21.14
N LYS A 292 3.71 4.01 20.63
CA LYS A 292 4.22 4.29 19.28
C LYS A 292 3.19 3.95 18.20
N LYS A 293 2.50 2.80 18.35
CA LYS A 293 1.43 2.39 17.43
C LYS A 293 0.27 3.39 17.46
N GLN A 294 -0.21 3.78 18.64
CA GLN A 294 -1.32 4.75 18.78
C GLN A 294 -0.95 6.17 18.34
N ALA A 295 0.33 6.55 18.46
CA ALA A 295 0.81 7.85 18.02
C ALA A 295 0.80 8.03 16.49
N GLY A 296 0.74 6.94 15.71
CA GLY A 296 0.68 6.99 14.25
C GLY A 296 1.91 7.66 13.63
N GLY A 297 3.10 7.41 14.18
CA GLY A 297 4.36 8.02 13.72
C GLY A 297 4.67 9.41 14.28
N ARG A 298 3.80 9.99 15.10
CA ARG A 298 4.11 11.23 15.85
C ARG A 298 5.08 10.93 17.00
N GLU A 299 6.06 11.80 17.21
CA GLU A 299 7.03 11.65 18.30
C GLU A 299 6.40 11.96 19.66
N ILE A 300 6.60 11.07 20.65
CA ILE A 300 6.22 11.30 22.05
C ILE A 300 7.48 11.75 22.81
N SER A 301 7.47 13.01 23.24
CA SER A 301 8.58 13.58 24.01
C SER A 301 8.76 12.86 25.35
N GLY A 302 10.00 12.52 25.72
CA GLY A 302 10.32 11.86 27.00
C GLY A 302 10.23 10.33 26.99
N LEU A 303 9.72 9.72 25.91
CA LEU A 303 9.61 8.26 25.79
C LEU A 303 10.98 7.58 25.56
N ALA A 304 11.95 8.30 24.99
CA ALA A 304 13.30 7.80 24.68
C ALA A 304 14.10 7.28 25.88
N ALA A 305 13.69 7.59 27.12
CA ALA A 305 14.30 7.04 28.33
C ALA A 305 14.02 5.53 28.51
N TYR A 306 13.03 4.99 27.78
CA TYR A 306 12.58 3.61 27.85
C TYR A 306 12.72 2.86 26.52
N GLU A 307 13.47 3.43 25.57
CA GLU A 307 13.84 2.82 24.29
C GLU A 307 15.26 2.23 24.32
#